data_AF-A0A3S0Q2H8-F1
#
_entry.id   AF-A0A3S0Q2H8-F1
#
_cell.length_a   1.000
_cell.length_b   1.000
_cell.length_c   1.000
_cell.angle_alpha   90.00
_cell.angle_beta   90.00
_cell.angle_gamma   90.00
#
_symmetry.space_group_name_H-M   'P 1'
#
loop_
_entity.id
_entity.type
_entity.pdbx_description
1 polymer ?
#
loop_
_entity_poly.entity_id
_entity_poly.type
_entity_poly.pdbx_seq_one_letter_code
_entity_poly.pdbx_strand_id
1 'polypeptide(L)' 'MKDFLGKELAVGDLVVHGSGVSGGLSGPFEIEAFTEKRVRLKRKYYRNGLCVPSENLVKVSP' A
#
# COMPACT_ATOMS: atom_id res chain seq x y z
N MET A 1 -16.40 7.93 -9.10
CA MET A 1 -15.05 7.49 -8.68
C MET A 1 -15.30 6.37 -7.67
N LYS A 2 -14.81 5.14 -7.86
CA LYS A 2 -15.04 4.07 -6.86
C LYS A 2 -14.38 4.51 -5.56
N ASP A 3 -15.12 4.50 -4.45
CA ASP A 3 -14.57 4.78 -3.12
C ASP A 3 -13.58 3.67 -2.75
N PHE A 4 -12.30 3.93 -2.97
CA PHE A 4 -11.20 3.07 -2.54
C PHE A 4 -10.72 3.41 -1.12
N LEU A 5 -11.20 4.52 -0.55
CA LEU A 5 -11.00 4.95 0.84
C LEU A 5 -12.05 4.26 1.72
N GLY A 6 -11.62 3.30 2.56
CA GLY A 6 -12.52 2.69 3.56
C GLY A 6 -12.50 1.18 3.64
N LYS A 7 -11.63 0.49 2.88
CA LYS A 7 -11.38 -0.93 3.14
C LYS A 7 -10.39 -1.06 4.31
N GLU A 8 -10.75 -1.82 5.33
CA GLU A 8 -9.81 -2.24 6.37
C GLU A 8 -8.62 -2.94 5.71
N LEU A 9 -7.43 -2.43 6.01
CA LEU A 9 -6.17 -2.99 5.52
C LEU A 9 -5.71 -4.08 6.49
N ALA A 10 -5.28 -5.22 5.95
CA ALA A 10 -4.71 -6.31 6.73
C ALA A 10 -3.33 -6.71 6.22
N VAL A 11 -2.54 -7.35 7.07
CA VAL A 11 -1.25 -7.95 6.67
C VAL A 11 -1.51 -9.00 5.59
N GLY A 12 -0.71 -9.00 4.53
CA GLY A 12 -0.88 -9.85 3.36
C GLY A 12 -1.77 -9.25 2.25
N ASP A 13 -2.47 -8.14 2.50
CA ASP A 13 -3.23 -7.47 1.45
C ASP A 13 -2.30 -6.89 0.37
N LEU A 14 -2.79 -6.93 -0.87
CA LEU A 14 -2.18 -6.23 -1.98
C LEU A 14 -2.71 -4.81 -2.05
N VAL A 15 -1.81 -3.84 -2.10
CA VAL A 15 -2.13 -2.41 -2.13
C VAL A 15 -1.33 -1.67 -3.20
N VAL A 16 -1.90 -0.59 -3.72
CA VAL A 16 -1.20 0.37 -4.58
C VAL A 16 -1.22 1.75 -3.91
N HIS A 17 -0.26 2.59 -4.28
CA HIS A 17 -0.23 3.96 -3.83
C HIS A 17 -1.31 4.78 -4.57
N GLY A 18 -2.24 5.38 -3.83
CA GLY A 18 -3.38 6.11 -4.36
C GLY A 18 -3.08 7.56 -4.77
N SER A 19 -1.88 8.08 -4.50
CA SER A 19 -1.56 9.45 -4.93
C SER A 19 -1.24 9.49 -6.43
N GLY A 20 -1.98 10.32 -7.18
CA GLY A 20 -1.76 10.58 -8.61
C GLY A 20 -0.47 11.34 -8.93
N VAL A 21 0.52 11.30 -8.05
CA VAL A 21 1.82 11.92 -8.27
C VAL A 21 2.66 10.93 -9.05
N SER A 22 2.89 11.27 -10.31
CA SER A 22 3.71 10.52 -11.27
C SER A 22 5.13 10.35 -10.75
N GLY A 23 5.42 9.27 -9.99
CA GLY A 23 6.79 9.12 -9.51
C GLY A 23 7.20 8.00 -8.55
N GLY A 24 6.47 6.90 -8.26
CA GLY A 24 7.13 5.96 -7.32
C GLY A 24 6.70 4.52 -7.17
N LEU A 25 5.43 4.15 -7.31
CA LEU A 25 5.00 2.81 -6.89
C LEU A 25 4.10 2.16 -7.94
N SER A 26 4.72 1.83 -9.08
CA SER A 26 4.11 1.15 -10.24
C SER A 26 3.93 -0.36 -10.00
N GLY A 27 3.14 -0.72 -8.99
CA GLY A 27 2.70 -2.10 -8.81
C GLY A 27 2.05 -2.37 -7.45
N PRO A 28 1.41 -3.54 -7.31
CA PRO A 28 0.89 -3.97 -6.03
C PRO A 28 2.05 -4.29 -5.08
N PHE A 29 1.92 -3.79 -3.86
CA PHE A 29 2.77 -4.09 -2.72
C PHE A 29 1.99 -4.95 -1.75
N GLU A 30 2.68 -5.85 -1.05
CA GLU A 30 2.07 -6.63 0.02
C GLU A 30 2.28 -5.90 1.34
N ILE A 31 1.24 -5.79 2.16
CA ILE A 31 1.36 -5.29 3.52
C ILE A 31 2.14 -6.31 4.34
N GLU A 32 3.29 -5.90 4.86
CA GLU A 32 4.14 -6.71 5.74
C GLU A 32 3.77 -6.50 7.21
N ALA A 33 3.60 -5.24 7.63
CA ALA A 33 3.32 -4.90 9.02
C ALA A 33 2.68 -3.52 9.14
N PHE A 34 2.07 -3.27 10.30
CA PHE A 34 1.58 -1.96 10.70
C PHE A 34 2.48 -1.39 11.80
N THR A 35 2.71 -0.09 11.71
CA THR A 35 3.27 0.73 12.80
C THR A 35 2.21 1.75 13.20
N GLU A 36 2.37 2.41 14.35
CA GLU A 36 1.38 3.35 14.90
C GLU A 36 0.87 4.40 13.91
N LYS A 37 1.69 4.80 12.92
CA LYS A 37 1.36 5.85 11.96
C LYS A 37 1.55 5.47 10.49
N ARG A 38 2.08 4.28 10.19
CA ARG A 38 2.48 3.88 8.82
C ARG A 38 2.30 2.39 8.58
N VAL A 39 2.15 2.05 7.31
CA VAL A 39 2.12 0.68 6.81
C VAL A 39 3.46 0.35 6.18
N ARG A 40 4.03 -0.78 6.60
CA ARG A 40 5.24 -1.33 6.00
C ARG A 40 4.85 -2.26 4.87
N LEU A 41 5.41 -1.97 3.71
CA LEU A 41 5.15 -2.65 2.46
C LEU A 41 6.39 -3.40 2.03
N LYS A 42 6.18 -4.61 1.51
CA LYS A 42 7.20 -5.36 0.81
C LYS A 42 6.79 -5.56 -0.65
N ARG A 43 7.79 -5.61 -1.53
CA ARG A 43 7.63 -6.07 -2.92
C ARG A 43 8.71 -7.10 -3.16
N LYS A 44 8.37 -8.17 -3.88
CA LYS A 44 9.28 -9.30 -4.18
C LYS A 44 10.67 -8.87 -4.66
N TYR A 45 10.77 -7.72 -5.33
CA TYR A 45 12.01 -7.18 -5.90
C TYR A 45 12.58 -5.95 -5.18
N TYR A 46 11.88 -5.39 -4.18
CA TYR A 46 12.41 -4.28 -3.38
C TYR A 46 12.94 -4.83 -2.06
N ARG A 47 14.26 -4.77 -1.90
CA ARG A 47 14.97 -5.24 -0.70
C ARG A 47 14.72 -4.33 0.51
N ASN A 48 14.38 -3.07 0.26
CA ASN A 48 14.07 -2.09 1.29
C ASN A 48 12.55 -1.96 1.38
N GLY A 49 11.99 -2.37 2.52
CA GLY A 49 10.56 -2.17 2.80
C GLY A 49 10.19 -0.70 2.73
N LEU A 50 9.04 -0.40 2.14
CA LEU A 50 8.51 0.95 2.00
C LEU A 50 7.57 1.25 3.16
N CYS A 51 7.74 2.40 3.81
CA CYS A 51 6.87 2.83 4.90
C CYS A 51 6.03 4.02 4.44
N VAL A 52 4.73 3.79 4.24
CA VAL A 52 3.80 4.78 3.71
C VAL A 52 2.59 4.96 4.62
N PRO A 53 1.97 6.13 4.68
CA PRO A 53 0.71 6.32 5.40
C PRO A 53 -0.39 5.42 4.83
N SER A 54 -1.21 4.83 5.70
CA SER A 54 -2.34 3.98 5.30
C SER A 54 -3.37 4.73 4.46
N GLU A 55 -3.53 6.03 4.69
CA GLU A 55 -4.43 6.93 3.94
C GLU A 55 -4.09 7.01 2.44
N ASN A 56 -2.83 6.76 2.10
CA ASN A 56 -2.35 6.78 0.71
C ASN A 56 -2.41 5.40 0.05
N LEU A 57 -2.98 4.39 0.71
CA LEU A 57 -3.03 3.03 0.21
C LEU A 57 -4.42 2.63 -0.24
N VAL A 58 -4.45 2.02 -1.41
CA VAL A 58 -5.65 1.47 -2.03
C VAL A 58 -5.50 -0.03 -2.13
N LYS A 59 -6.41 -0.78 -1.51
CA LYS A 59 -6.47 -2.23 -1.62
C LYS A 59 -6.83 -2.64 -3.04
N VAL A 60 -5.99 -3.50 -3.63
CA VAL A 60 -6.22 -4.12 -4.93
C VAL A 60 -6.86 -5.47 -4.69
N SER A 61 -8.11 -5.62 -5.12
CA SER A 61 -8.74 -6.93 -5.24
C SER A 61 -8.28 -7.57 -6.57
N PRO A 62 -8.01 -8.88 -6.63
CA PRO A 62 -7.89 -9.59 -7.90
C PRO A 62 -9.17 -9.45 -8.75
#